data_AF-A0A1E1K1K9-F1
#
_entry.id   AF-A0A1E1K1K9-F1
#
_cell.length_a   1.000
_cell.length_b   1.000
_cell.length_c   1.000
_cell.angle_alpha   90.00
_cell.angle_beta   90.00
_cell.angle_gamma   90.00
#
_symmetry.space_group_name_H-M   'P 1'
#
loop_
_entity.id
_entity.type
_entity.pdbx_description
1 polymer ?
#
loop_
_entity_poly.entity_id
_entity_poly.type
_entity_poly.pdbx_seq_one_letter_code
_entity_poly.pdbx_strand_id
1 'polypeptide(L)'
;MRISYFMLPLIATAHEIPGLYTKCAATDEIMSTPSFGTKGAVLTVCAQSTIQGSPSEIYDVLIDFPRYHEWNTFVYEVQDLPSNVTSAEDVYVGMPMTFRTFGLVPVTNSTSYEVVSYLEPDYETPFSAWGTDYGMGLAGLQAEHVNVLRDLGNGMTEYVSWETFYGAGATAVLPLKDALVTQFEKQGQDLKTRVEGMD
;
A
#
# COMPACT_ATOMS: atom_id res chain seq x y z
N MET A 1 -3.16 1.40 58.36
CA MET A 1 -2.11 0.84 57.49
C MET A 1 -2.78 0.30 56.23
N ARG A 2 -2.91 1.12 55.18
CA ARG A 2 -3.50 0.73 53.89
C ARG A 2 -2.34 0.66 52.89
N ILE A 3 -2.04 -0.56 52.44
CA ILE A 3 -1.07 -0.81 51.37
C ILE A 3 -1.85 -0.64 50.07
N SER A 4 -1.68 0.50 49.41
CA SER A 4 -2.15 0.68 48.03
C SER A 4 -1.13 0.03 47.09
N TYR A 5 -1.56 -1.03 46.43
CA TYR A 5 -0.84 -1.62 45.31
C TYR A 5 -0.87 -0.64 44.14
N PHE A 6 0.30 -0.10 43.77
CA PHE A 6 0.51 0.46 42.45
C PHE A 6 0.50 -0.71 41.45
N MET A 7 -0.60 -0.87 40.71
CA MET A 7 -0.54 -1.63 39.46
C MET A 7 0.18 -0.77 38.43
N LEU A 8 1.33 -1.25 37.95
CA LEU A 8 1.95 -0.78 36.71
C LEU A 8 0.99 -1.09 35.54
N PRO A 9 0.87 -0.21 34.53
CA PRO A 9 0.10 -0.54 33.35
C PRO A 9 0.79 -1.68 32.60
N LEU A 10 -0.02 -2.68 32.21
CA LEU A 10 0.36 -3.71 31.25
C LEU A 10 0.91 -3.02 30.00
N ILE A 11 2.12 -3.39 29.60
CA ILE A 11 2.63 -3.12 28.25
C ILE A 11 1.65 -3.80 27.29
N ALA A 12 0.91 -3.01 26.52
CA ALA A 12 0.12 -3.52 25.41
C ALA A 12 1.13 -4.12 24.41
N THR A 13 1.13 -5.44 24.28
CA THR A 13 1.85 -6.13 23.21
C THR A 13 1.28 -5.61 21.89
N ALA A 14 2.14 -5.04 21.03
CA ALA A 14 1.79 -4.69 19.66
C ALA A 14 1.07 -5.89 19.04
N HIS A 15 -0.16 -5.67 18.55
CA HIS A 15 -0.97 -6.71 17.98
C HIS A 15 -0.33 -7.07 16.64
N GLU A 16 0.33 -8.23 16.52
CA GLU A 16 0.82 -8.73 15.23
C GLU A 16 -0.34 -8.77 14.24
N ILE A 17 -0.37 -7.87 13.26
CA ILE A 17 -1.36 -7.90 12.19
C ILE A 17 -1.01 -9.10 11.30
N PRO A 18 -1.83 -10.17 11.29
CA PRO A 18 -1.50 -11.38 10.55
C PRO A 18 -1.43 -11.06 9.06
N GLY A 19 -0.35 -11.49 8.40
CA GLY A 19 -0.20 -11.33 6.95
C GLY A 19 0.53 -10.07 6.50
N LEU A 20 1.28 -9.39 7.38
CA LEU A 20 2.29 -8.42 6.94
C LEU A 20 3.54 -9.16 6.46
N TYR A 21 3.80 -9.09 5.17
CA TYR A 21 4.97 -9.71 4.55
C TYR A 21 6.11 -8.70 4.45
N THR A 22 7.29 -9.09 4.92
CA THR A 22 8.50 -8.29 4.77
C THR A 22 9.30 -8.68 3.52
N LYS A 23 8.78 -9.58 2.69
CA LYS A 23 9.36 -9.99 1.41
C LYS A 23 8.27 -10.39 0.43
N CYS A 24 8.49 -10.17 -0.86
CA CYS A 24 7.64 -10.75 -1.87
C CYS A 24 7.65 -12.28 -1.79
N ALA A 25 6.47 -12.87 -1.90
CA ALA A 25 6.31 -14.30 -2.04
C ALA A 25 6.76 -14.78 -3.43
N ALA A 26 6.82 -16.10 -3.64
CA ALA A 26 7.13 -16.64 -4.97
C ALA A 26 6.08 -16.20 -6.01
N THR A 27 6.45 -16.19 -7.30
CA THR A 27 5.68 -15.57 -8.41
C THR A 27 4.20 -15.99 -8.50
N ASP A 28 3.77 -17.10 -7.93
CA ASP A 28 2.36 -17.57 -7.95
C ASP A 28 1.73 -17.75 -6.56
N GLU A 29 2.40 -17.30 -5.51
CA GLU A 29 1.88 -17.40 -4.14
C GLU A 29 0.97 -16.21 -3.82
N ILE A 30 -0.14 -16.51 -3.13
CA ILE A 30 -1.07 -15.48 -2.65
C ILE A 30 -0.53 -14.87 -1.37
N MET A 31 -0.40 -13.55 -1.36
CA MET A 31 -0.11 -12.79 -0.14
C MET A 31 -1.42 -12.33 0.49
N SER A 32 -1.57 -12.61 1.79
CA SER A 32 -2.68 -12.11 2.59
C SER A 32 -2.70 -10.59 2.60
N THR A 33 -3.89 -10.01 2.74
CA THR A 33 -4.06 -8.57 2.99
C THR A 33 -4.80 -8.36 4.31
N PRO A 34 -4.59 -7.22 5.00
CA PRO A 34 -5.19 -6.97 6.30
C PRO A 34 -6.74 -7.03 6.30
N SER A 35 -7.39 -6.52 5.25
CA SER A 35 -8.86 -6.47 5.18
C SER A 35 -9.49 -7.81 4.79
N PHE A 36 -8.85 -8.57 3.88
CA PHE A 36 -9.49 -9.71 3.21
C PHE A 36 -8.88 -11.06 3.52
N GLY A 37 -7.68 -11.09 4.11
CA GLY A 37 -6.93 -12.32 4.27
C GLY A 37 -6.58 -12.93 2.91
N THR A 38 -6.65 -14.26 2.80
CA THR A 38 -6.44 -15.03 1.56
C THR A 38 -7.72 -15.61 0.97
N LYS A 39 -8.88 -15.44 1.64
CA LYS A 39 -10.12 -16.09 1.24
C LYS A 39 -10.67 -15.44 -0.04
N GLY A 40 -10.79 -16.24 -1.10
CA GLY A 40 -11.29 -15.75 -2.39
C GLY A 40 -10.28 -14.93 -3.19
N ALA A 41 -9.01 -14.93 -2.77
CA ALA A 41 -7.90 -14.39 -3.54
C ALA A 41 -7.69 -15.22 -4.81
N VAL A 42 -7.40 -14.55 -5.91
CA VAL A 42 -7.23 -15.14 -7.24
C VAL A 42 -5.79 -14.98 -7.72
N LEU A 43 -5.19 -13.81 -7.53
CA LEU A 43 -3.79 -13.55 -7.86
C LEU A 43 -3.21 -12.48 -6.94
N THR A 44 -1.89 -12.47 -6.82
CA THR A 44 -1.12 -11.42 -6.16
C THR A 44 -0.02 -10.96 -7.12
N VAL A 45 0.25 -9.65 -7.13
CA VAL A 45 1.45 -9.05 -7.70
C VAL A 45 2.26 -8.41 -6.58
N CYS A 46 3.58 -8.48 -6.64
CA CYS A 46 4.44 -7.93 -5.61
C CYS A 46 5.71 -7.34 -6.21
N ALA A 47 6.15 -6.22 -5.66
CA ALA A 47 7.44 -5.62 -5.91
C ALA A 47 8.16 -5.31 -4.59
N GLN A 48 9.47 -5.40 -4.62
CA GLN A 48 10.32 -5.16 -3.46
C GLN A 48 11.56 -4.38 -3.88
N SER A 49 11.93 -3.39 -3.08
CA SER A 49 13.11 -2.56 -3.32
C SER A 49 13.75 -2.12 -2.01
N THR A 50 15.04 -1.80 -2.06
CA THR A 50 15.72 -1.14 -0.95
C THR A 50 15.94 0.33 -1.29
N ILE A 51 15.49 1.21 -0.39
CA ILE A 51 15.50 2.66 -0.56
C ILE A 51 16.39 3.27 0.53
N GLN A 52 17.26 4.21 0.15
CA GLN A 52 17.99 5.05 1.08
C GLN A 52 17.06 6.17 1.57
N GLY A 53 16.61 6.04 2.81
CA GLY A 53 15.61 6.86 3.47
C GLY A 53 15.10 6.13 4.70
N SER A 54 14.70 6.88 5.72
CA SER A 54 14.01 6.33 6.89
C SER A 54 12.61 5.82 6.54
N PRO A 55 12.04 4.88 7.31
CA PRO A 55 10.66 4.45 7.09
C PRO A 55 9.67 5.62 7.11
N SER A 56 9.84 6.61 7.99
CA SER A 56 8.95 7.77 8.06
C SER A 56 8.99 8.63 6.80
N GLU A 57 10.18 8.91 6.25
CA GLU A 57 10.30 9.70 5.02
C GLU A 57 9.63 9.01 3.84
N ILE A 58 9.82 7.68 3.72
CA ILE A 58 9.21 6.90 2.65
C ILE A 58 7.69 6.82 2.85
N TYR A 59 7.24 6.66 4.10
CA TYR A 59 5.83 6.61 4.46
C TYR A 59 5.10 7.88 4.05
N ASP A 60 5.65 9.05 4.40
CA ASP A 60 5.06 10.33 4.06
C ASP A 60 4.91 10.51 2.54
N VAL A 61 5.93 10.14 1.76
CA VAL A 61 5.86 10.19 0.29
C VAL A 61 4.82 9.20 -0.27
N LEU A 62 4.69 8.02 0.34
CA LEU A 62 3.72 6.99 -0.07
C LEU A 62 2.27 7.38 0.14
N ILE A 63 1.97 8.25 1.10
CA ILE A 63 0.60 8.66 1.39
C ILE A 63 0.32 10.11 0.98
N ASP A 64 1.29 10.85 0.45
CA ASP A 64 1.09 12.20 -0.10
C ASP A 64 0.36 12.15 -1.47
N PHE A 65 -0.89 11.68 -1.45
CA PHE A 65 -1.74 11.53 -2.63
C PHE A 65 -1.93 12.83 -3.43
N PRO A 66 -2.04 14.04 -2.83
CA PRO A 66 -2.06 15.29 -3.59
C PRO A 66 -0.84 15.48 -4.51
N ARG A 67 0.32 14.92 -4.12
CA ARG A 67 1.60 15.07 -4.83
C ARG A 67 2.08 13.78 -5.49
N TYR A 68 1.23 12.76 -5.57
CA TYR A 68 1.58 11.47 -6.17
C TYR A 68 2.13 11.59 -7.59
N HIS A 69 1.53 12.50 -8.37
CA HIS A 69 1.91 12.80 -9.76
C HIS A 69 3.32 13.39 -9.90
N GLU A 70 3.92 13.92 -8.83
CA GLU A 70 5.28 14.46 -8.85
C GLU A 70 6.35 13.37 -9.04
N TRP A 71 6.02 12.12 -8.70
CA TRP A 71 6.98 11.02 -8.71
C TRP A 71 6.47 9.74 -9.40
N ASN A 72 5.20 9.39 -9.24
CA ASN A 72 4.68 8.11 -9.69
C ASN A 72 4.32 8.15 -11.17
N THR A 73 5.06 7.40 -12.00
CA THR A 73 4.78 7.34 -13.45
C THR A 73 3.67 6.36 -13.82
N PHE A 74 3.31 5.44 -12.91
CA PHE A 74 2.21 4.50 -13.10
C PHE A 74 0.87 5.13 -12.73
N VAL A 75 0.74 5.61 -11.48
CA VAL A 75 -0.41 6.41 -10.99
C VAL A 75 -0.10 7.89 -11.20
N TYR A 76 -0.42 8.38 -12.38
CA TYR A 76 -0.05 9.74 -12.79
C TYR A 76 -0.97 10.83 -12.23
N GLU A 77 -2.11 10.45 -11.67
CA GLU A 77 -3.06 11.40 -11.09
C GLU A 77 -3.91 10.72 -10.01
N VAL A 78 -4.14 11.42 -8.90
CA VAL A 78 -5.11 11.05 -7.88
C VAL A 78 -6.18 12.13 -7.83
N GLN A 79 -7.42 11.74 -8.12
CA GLN A 79 -8.60 12.61 -8.18
C GLN A 79 -9.55 12.35 -7.01
N ASP A 80 -10.57 13.19 -6.89
CA ASP A 80 -11.68 13.05 -5.92
C ASP A 80 -11.24 13.03 -4.46
N LEU A 81 -10.06 13.59 -4.16
CA LEU A 81 -9.60 13.80 -2.80
C LEU A 81 -10.54 14.79 -2.08
N PRO A 82 -10.89 14.54 -0.79
CA PRO A 82 -11.60 15.51 0.02
C PRO A 82 -10.88 16.86 0.05
N SER A 83 -11.62 17.97 0.06
CA SER A 83 -11.04 19.32 -0.05
C SER A 83 -10.13 19.72 1.12
N ASN A 84 -10.19 18.99 2.23
CA ASN A 84 -9.33 19.19 3.39
C ASN A 84 -8.03 18.39 3.33
N VAL A 85 -7.79 17.63 2.26
CA VAL A 85 -6.59 16.81 2.08
C VAL A 85 -5.61 17.54 1.18
N THR A 86 -4.56 18.08 1.78
CA THR A 86 -3.55 18.91 1.10
C THR A 86 -2.13 18.35 1.18
N SER A 87 -1.89 17.42 2.12
CA SER A 87 -0.62 16.71 2.28
C SER A 87 -0.84 15.35 2.96
N ALA A 88 0.25 14.58 3.13
CA ALA A 88 0.26 13.28 3.83
C ALA A 88 -0.40 13.30 5.22
N GLU A 89 -0.21 14.38 5.98
CA GLU A 89 -0.73 14.56 7.35
C GLU A 89 -2.26 14.72 7.42
N ASP A 90 -2.91 15.06 6.30
CA ASP A 90 -4.37 15.17 6.22
C ASP A 90 -5.07 13.83 5.89
N VAL A 91 -4.30 12.79 5.55
CA VAL A 91 -4.82 11.50 5.10
C VAL A 91 -5.39 10.69 6.27
N TYR A 92 -6.51 10.00 6.02
CA TYR A 92 -7.23 9.25 7.06
C TYR A 92 -7.81 7.93 6.52
N VAL A 93 -8.03 6.96 7.42
CA VAL A 93 -8.68 5.69 7.09
C VAL A 93 -10.14 5.92 6.67
N GLY A 94 -10.55 5.33 5.56
CA GLY A 94 -11.85 5.54 4.93
C GLY A 94 -11.87 6.70 3.94
N MET A 95 -10.73 7.36 3.68
CA MET A 95 -10.63 8.42 2.69
C MET A 95 -10.80 7.83 1.27
N PRO A 96 -11.78 8.30 0.48
CA PRO A 96 -11.93 7.91 -0.91
C PRO A 96 -10.91 8.62 -1.79
N MET A 97 -10.47 7.94 -2.85
CA MET A 97 -9.57 8.50 -3.86
C MET A 97 -9.75 7.79 -5.20
N THR A 98 -9.56 8.50 -6.30
CA THR A 98 -9.65 7.94 -7.65
C THR A 98 -8.27 7.93 -8.30
N PHE A 99 -7.71 6.75 -8.56
CA PHE A 99 -6.42 6.62 -9.23
C PHE A 99 -6.62 6.58 -10.74
N ARG A 100 -5.84 7.39 -11.47
CA ARG A 100 -5.67 7.27 -12.91
C ARG A 100 -4.33 6.62 -13.20
N THR A 101 -4.35 5.56 -14.00
CA THR A 101 -3.15 4.75 -14.27
C THR A 101 -2.84 4.59 -15.76
N PHE A 102 -1.56 4.46 -16.09
CA PHE A 102 -1.07 4.14 -17.43
C PHE A 102 -0.62 2.67 -17.52
N GLY A 103 -0.54 2.13 -18.74
CA GLY A 103 0.42 1.05 -19.02
C GLY A 103 0.01 -0.39 -18.65
N LEU A 104 -1.24 -0.65 -18.24
CA LEU A 104 -1.74 -2.03 -18.11
C LEU A 104 -2.14 -2.65 -19.45
N VAL A 105 -2.72 -1.83 -20.33
CA VAL A 105 -3.00 -2.18 -21.72
C VAL A 105 -2.44 -1.05 -22.59
N PRO A 106 -1.67 -1.36 -23.65
CA PRO A 106 -1.10 -0.33 -24.50
C PRO A 106 -2.15 0.68 -24.97
N VAL A 107 -1.86 1.96 -24.80
CA VAL A 107 -2.66 3.10 -25.30
C VAL A 107 -3.96 3.40 -24.52
N THR A 108 -4.29 2.65 -23.47
CA THR A 108 -5.51 2.92 -22.68
C THR A 108 -5.18 3.23 -21.23
N ASN A 109 -5.71 4.35 -20.74
CA ASN A 109 -5.65 4.71 -19.32
C ASN A 109 -6.72 3.92 -18.57
N SER A 110 -6.41 3.53 -17.34
CA SER A 110 -7.36 2.90 -16.42
C SER A 110 -7.73 3.86 -15.30
N THR A 111 -8.85 3.56 -14.65
CA THR A 111 -9.35 4.29 -13.50
C THR A 111 -9.73 3.29 -12.43
N SER A 112 -9.25 3.53 -11.22
CA SER A 112 -9.61 2.74 -10.05
C SER A 112 -10.16 3.66 -8.97
N TYR A 113 -11.18 3.18 -8.28
CA TYR A 113 -11.78 3.87 -7.13
C TYR A 113 -11.28 3.15 -5.89
N GLU A 114 -10.51 3.86 -5.07
CA GLU A 114 -9.80 3.32 -3.92
C GLU A 114 -10.29 3.97 -2.64
N VAL A 115 -10.13 3.24 -1.54
CA VAL A 115 -10.35 3.74 -0.19
C VAL A 115 -9.15 3.34 0.66
N VAL A 116 -8.60 4.30 1.42
CA VAL A 116 -7.55 4.01 2.40
C VAL A 116 -8.10 3.07 3.47
N SER A 117 -7.54 1.88 3.60
CA SER A 117 -7.98 0.87 4.56
C SER A 117 -7.14 0.85 5.84
N TYR A 118 -5.84 1.16 5.75
CA TYR A 118 -4.93 1.18 6.90
C TYR A 118 -3.89 2.30 6.81
N LEU A 119 -3.60 2.91 7.97
CA LEU A 119 -2.51 3.88 8.17
C LEU A 119 -1.84 3.60 9.51
N GLU A 120 -0.72 2.87 9.49
CA GLU A 120 -0.02 2.43 10.70
C GLU A 120 1.46 2.88 10.66
N PRO A 121 1.75 4.20 10.80
CA PRO A 121 3.11 4.75 10.73
C PRO A 121 3.98 4.38 11.95
N ASP A 122 3.37 4.15 13.11
CA ASP A 122 4.05 3.86 14.39
C ASP A 122 4.13 2.36 14.71
N TYR A 123 3.71 1.51 13.78
CA TYR A 123 3.78 0.06 13.95
C TYR A 123 5.24 -0.43 13.86
N GLU A 124 5.56 -1.60 14.44
CA GLU A 124 6.95 -2.12 14.44
C GLU A 124 7.53 -2.23 13.02
N THR A 125 6.66 -2.50 12.04
CA THR A 125 6.96 -2.41 10.61
C THR A 125 5.94 -1.49 9.96
N PRO A 126 6.23 -0.18 9.82
CA PRO A 126 5.25 0.80 9.34
C PRO A 126 4.61 0.36 8.03
N PHE A 127 3.29 0.51 7.91
CA PHE A 127 2.58 0.10 6.71
C PHE A 127 1.33 0.94 6.43
N SER A 128 0.95 0.96 5.17
CA SER A 128 -0.30 1.54 4.70
C SER A 128 -0.98 0.58 3.74
N ALA A 129 -2.30 0.68 3.65
CA ALA A 129 -3.06 -0.09 2.67
C ALA A 129 -4.24 0.72 2.14
N TRP A 130 -4.60 0.43 0.90
CA TRP A 130 -5.81 0.91 0.25
C TRP A 130 -6.36 -0.18 -0.65
N GLY A 131 -7.66 -0.14 -0.89
CA GLY A 131 -8.30 -1.12 -1.75
C GLY A 131 -9.53 -0.60 -2.45
N THR A 132 -10.01 -1.39 -3.43
CA THR A 132 -11.10 -0.99 -4.30
C THR A 132 -12.35 -0.65 -3.48
N ASP A 133 -12.97 0.49 -3.77
CA ASP A 133 -14.26 0.86 -3.21
C ASP A 133 -15.31 -0.21 -3.61
N TYR A 134 -15.85 -0.88 -2.59
CA TYR A 134 -16.86 -1.92 -2.69
C TYR A 134 -18.10 -1.49 -3.48
N GLY A 135 -18.36 -0.19 -3.63
CA GLY A 135 -19.48 0.35 -4.41
C GLY A 135 -19.21 0.53 -5.91
N MET A 136 -17.94 0.53 -6.35
CA MET A 136 -17.53 1.04 -7.66
C MET A 136 -16.65 0.10 -8.49
N GLY A 137 -16.30 -1.08 -7.96
CA GLY A 137 -15.51 -2.09 -8.68
C GLY A 137 -16.19 -2.66 -9.93
N LEU A 138 -15.38 -3.14 -10.90
CA LEU A 138 -15.86 -4.05 -11.95
C LEU A 138 -16.61 -5.22 -11.28
N ALA A 139 -17.74 -5.67 -11.84
CA ALA A 139 -18.65 -6.62 -11.18
C ALA A 139 -17.94 -7.81 -10.50
N GLY A 140 -17.76 -7.72 -9.18
CA GLY A 140 -17.10 -8.74 -8.35
C GLY A 140 -15.58 -8.79 -8.40
N LEU A 141 -14.91 -7.72 -8.87
CA LEU A 141 -13.47 -7.47 -8.72
C LEU A 141 -13.25 -6.66 -7.46
N GLN A 142 -12.34 -7.14 -6.61
CA GLN A 142 -11.87 -6.44 -5.42
C GLN A 142 -10.36 -6.56 -5.36
N ALA A 143 -9.67 -5.52 -4.92
CA ALA A 143 -8.24 -5.55 -4.68
C ALA A 143 -7.90 -4.80 -3.39
N GLU A 144 -6.79 -5.18 -2.77
CA GLU A 144 -6.15 -4.39 -1.70
C GLU A 144 -4.63 -4.37 -1.96
N HIS A 145 -4.11 -3.15 -2.05
CA HIS A 145 -2.70 -2.81 -2.15
C HIS A 145 -2.18 -2.56 -0.74
N VAL A 146 -1.12 -3.26 -0.36
CA VAL A 146 -0.41 -3.11 0.91
C VAL A 146 1.03 -2.68 0.67
N ASN A 147 1.50 -1.73 1.49
CA ASN A 147 2.85 -1.18 1.45
C ASN A 147 3.50 -1.33 2.83
N VAL A 148 4.63 -2.02 2.91
CA VAL A 148 5.32 -2.33 4.16
C VAL A 148 6.75 -1.79 4.12
N LEU A 149 7.17 -1.15 5.21
CA LEU A 149 8.47 -0.53 5.37
C LEU A 149 9.23 -1.15 6.54
N ARG A 150 10.38 -1.75 6.24
CA ARG A 150 11.23 -2.38 7.26
C ARG A 150 12.58 -1.69 7.31
N ASP A 151 12.91 -1.10 8.45
CA ASP A 151 14.23 -0.49 8.68
C ASP A 151 15.32 -1.56 8.63
N LEU A 152 16.35 -1.33 7.79
CA LEU A 152 17.53 -2.17 7.68
C LEU A 152 18.75 -1.59 8.44
N GLY A 153 18.57 -0.42 9.04
CA GLY A 153 19.63 0.38 9.64
C GLY A 153 20.41 1.20 8.61
N ASN A 154 21.26 2.11 9.11
CA ASN A 154 22.11 2.99 8.28
C ASN A 154 21.34 3.85 7.27
N GLY A 155 20.10 4.23 7.60
CA GLY A 155 19.25 5.03 6.70
C GLY A 155 18.77 4.26 5.48
N MET A 156 18.70 2.92 5.54
CA MET A 156 18.17 2.08 4.47
C MET A 156 16.88 1.43 4.94
N THR A 157 15.87 1.43 4.07
CA THR A 157 14.57 0.79 4.32
C THR A 157 14.25 -0.20 3.20
N GLU A 158 13.79 -1.38 3.58
CA GLU A 158 13.18 -2.32 2.65
C GLU A 158 11.71 -1.95 2.47
N TYR A 159 11.33 -1.66 1.23
CA TYR A 159 9.97 -1.40 0.81
C TYR A 159 9.43 -2.63 0.09
N VAL A 160 8.32 -3.17 0.59
CA VAL A 160 7.57 -4.27 -0.02
C VAL A 160 6.17 -3.79 -0.32
N SER A 161 5.74 -3.97 -1.56
CA SER A 161 4.44 -3.54 -2.06
C SER A 161 3.79 -4.69 -2.78
N TRP A 162 2.58 -5.07 -2.37
CA TRP A 162 1.80 -6.07 -3.09
C TRP A 162 0.35 -5.66 -3.23
N GLU A 163 -0.29 -6.20 -4.26
CA GLU A 163 -1.72 -6.11 -4.44
C GLU A 163 -2.28 -7.51 -4.67
N THR A 164 -3.29 -7.86 -3.88
CA THR A 164 -4.02 -9.11 -4.04
C THR A 164 -5.41 -8.83 -4.60
N PHE A 165 -5.77 -9.55 -5.66
CA PHE A 165 -7.06 -9.43 -6.31
C PHE A 165 -7.98 -10.58 -5.90
N TYR A 166 -9.23 -10.27 -5.62
CA TYR A 166 -10.24 -11.14 -5.05
C TYR A 166 -11.50 -11.20 -5.93
N GLY A 167 -12.25 -12.29 -5.74
CA GLY A 167 -13.57 -12.46 -6.33
C GLY A 167 -13.55 -12.89 -7.79
N ALA A 168 -14.74 -13.19 -8.33
CA ALA A 168 -14.85 -13.75 -9.68
C ALA A 168 -14.33 -12.78 -10.77
N GLY A 169 -14.43 -11.47 -10.53
CA GLY A 169 -13.93 -10.44 -11.44
C GLY A 169 -12.41 -10.43 -11.59
N ALA A 170 -11.66 -10.87 -10.56
CA ALA A 170 -10.21 -10.94 -10.59
C ALA A 170 -9.66 -11.91 -11.64
N THR A 171 -10.46 -12.87 -12.10
CA THR A 171 -10.05 -13.77 -13.19
C THR A 171 -9.79 -13.03 -14.52
N ALA A 172 -10.44 -11.89 -14.74
CA ALA A 172 -10.19 -11.04 -15.91
C ALA A 172 -8.85 -10.31 -15.86
N VAL A 173 -8.23 -10.23 -14.67
CA VAL A 173 -6.94 -9.55 -14.44
C VAL A 173 -5.75 -10.50 -14.64
N LEU A 174 -5.97 -11.83 -14.54
CA LEU A 174 -4.92 -12.85 -14.72
C LEU A 174 -4.04 -12.66 -15.98
N PRO A 175 -4.59 -12.34 -17.17
CA PRO A 175 -3.77 -12.14 -18.36
C PRO A 175 -2.86 -10.90 -18.30
N LEU A 176 -3.11 -9.98 -17.36
CA LEU A 176 -2.35 -8.73 -17.18
C LEU A 176 -1.30 -8.84 -16.07
N LYS A 177 -1.16 -10.00 -15.42
CA LYS A 177 -0.29 -10.19 -14.24
C LYS A 177 1.13 -9.68 -14.45
N ASP A 178 1.78 -10.05 -15.55
CA ASP A 178 3.17 -9.64 -15.80
C ASP A 178 3.30 -8.13 -16.05
N ALA A 179 2.30 -7.54 -16.71
CA ALA A 179 2.24 -6.08 -16.90
C ALA A 179 2.03 -5.37 -15.55
N LEU A 180 1.18 -5.89 -14.67
CA LEU A 180 0.97 -5.39 -13.33
C LEU A 180 2.25 -5.47 -12.48
N VAL A 181 2.95 -6.61 -12.49
CA VAL A 181 4.24 -6.75 -11.80
C VAL A 181 5.22 -5.68 -12.29
N THR A 182 5.32 -5.49 -13.61
CA THR A 182 6.19 -4.45 -14.20
C THR A 182 5.83 -3.04 -13.70
N GLN A 183 4.53 -2.71 -13.59
CA GLN A 183 4.10 -1.41 -13.09
C GLN A 183 4.36 -1.23 -11.59
N PHE A 184 4.22 -2.29 -10.78
CA PHE A 184 4.56 -2.26 -9.35
C PHE A 184 6.07 -2.08 -9.13
N GLU A 185 6.90 -2.78 -9.91
CA GLU A 185 8.35 -2.58 -9.90
C GLU A 185 8.71 -1.15 -10.30
N LYS A 186 8.03 -0.60 -11.30
CA LYS A 186 8.23 0.79 -11.75
C LYS A 186 7.83 1.80 -10.68
N GLN A 187 6.69 1.62 -10.02
CA GLN A 187 6.27 2.45 -8.89
C GLN A 187 7.30 2.41 -7.75
N GLY A 188 7.82 1.23 -7.39
CA GLY A 188 8.87 1.12 -6.38
C GLY A 188 10.16 1.83 -6.78
N GLN A 189 10.55 1.75 -8.05
CA GLN A 189 11.72 2.47 -8.57
C GLN A 189 11.52 4.00 -8.58
N ASP A 190 10.31 4.45 -8.89
CA ASP A 190 9.96 5.88 -8.88
C ASP A 190 9.96 6.44 -7.46
N LEU A 191 9.38 5.70 -6.50
CA LEU A 191 9.41 6.05 -5.07
C LEU A 191 10.85 6.15 -4.57
N LYS A 192 11.67 5.14 -4.89
CA LYS A 192 13.10 5.15 -4.57
C LYS A 192 13.77 6.41 -5.09
N THR A 193 13.55 6.73 -6.37
CA THR A 193 14.14 7.92 -7.00
C THR A 193 13.67 9.22 -6.34
N ARG A 194 12.40 9.29 -5.91
CA ARG A 194 11.84 10.46 -5.24
C ARG A 194 12.46 10.69 -3.88
N VAL A 195 12.51 9.65 -3.05
CA VAL A 195 13.02 9.71 -1.67
C VAL A 195 14.52 9.97 -1.67
N GLU A 196 15.28 9.27 -2.50
CA GLU A 196 16.74 9.42 -2.58
C GLU A 196 17.20 10.75 -3.20
N GLY A 197 16.28 11.48 -3.83
CA GLY A 197 16.51 12.83 -4.37
C GLY A 197 16.05 13.96 -3.43
N MET A 198 15.52 13.65 -2.26
CA MET A 198 15.17 14.63 -1.23
C MET A 198 16.42 14.93 -0.38
N ASP A 199 17.27 15.84 -0.89
CA ASP A 199 18.39 16.45 -0.15
C ASP A 199 17.92 17.64 0.71
#